data_AF-A0A2T1NBW9-F1
#
_entry.id   AF-A0A2T1NBW9-F1
#
_cell.length_a   1.000
_cell.length_b   1.000
_cell.length_c   1.000
_cell.angle_alpha   90.00
_cell.angle_beta   90.00
_cell.angle_gamma   90.00
#
_symmetry.space_group_name_H-M   'P 1'
#
loop_
_entity.id
_entity.type
_entity.pdbx_description
1 polymer ?
#
loop_
_entity_poly.entity_id
_entity_poly.type
_entity_poly.pdbx_seq_one_letter_code
_entity_poly.pdbx_strand_id
1 'polypeptide(L)'
;MRFKNVFLLLFCFFLSCKTYSPFKSYKEKKEALKLIQDEIKLANNNYKLLKKTDTILFEIANSLKVNYRKPLLERRIDSLLKNKYNKYEFIVILKLDRINTDFVFEFDREKKSKTYFEIKTYEEAEKFFRNIDSIISKQMGIRKSN
;
A
#
# COMPACT_ATOMS: atom_id res chain seq x y z
N MET A 1 -19.73 4.59 44.13
CA MET A 1 -19.61 5.53 43.00
C MET A 1 -18.38 5.23 42.10
N ARG A 2 -18.09 3.94 41.77
CA ARG A 2 -16.84 3.55 41.09
C ARG A 2 -17.00 2.66 39.84
N PHE A 3 -18.12 1.93 39.69
CA PHE A 3 -18.36 1.08 38.51
C PHE A 3 -18.99 1.81 37.32
N LYS A 4 -19.84 2.82 37.55
CA LYS A 4 -20.48 3.61 36.47
C LYS A 4 -19.46 4.34 35.57
N ASN A 5 -18.36 4.84 36.16
CA ASN A 5 -17.35 5.60 35.41
C ASN A 5 -16.46 4.70 34.54
N VAL A 6 -16.22 3.44 34.94
CA VAL A 6 -15.46 2.47 34.15
C VAL A 6 -16.27 2.01 32.94
N PHE A 7 -17.58 1.82 33.11
CA PHE A 7 -18.48 1.42 32.02
C PHE A 7 -18.62 2.52 30.94
N LEU A 8 -18.69 3.78 31.37
CA LEU A 8 -18.73 4.93 30.46
C LEU A 8 -17.43 5.04 29.62
N LEU A 9 -16.29 4.75 30.24
CA LEU A 9 -14.98 4.80 29.59
C LEU A 9 -14.81 3.69 28.55
N LEU A 10 -15.24 2.46 28.87
CA LEU A 10 -15.29 1.34 27.92
C LEU A 10 -16.25 1.61 26.76
N PHE A 11 -17.43 2.19 27.02
CA PHE A 11 -18.41 2.52 25.98
C PHE A 11 -17.89 3.59 25.00
N CYS A 12 -17.12 4.58 25.49
CA CYS A 12 -16.44 5.56 24.63
C CYS A 12 -15.37 4.93 23.71
N PHE A 13 -14.71 3.85 24.16
CA PHE A 13 -13.78 3.08 23.31
C PHE A 13 -14.51 2.32 22.19
N PHE A 14 -15.68 1.75 22.46
CA PHE A 14 -16.49 1.08 21.44
C PHE A 14 -17.05 2.04 20.39
N LEU A 15 -17.47 3.25 20.78
CA LEU A 15 -17.95 4.28 19.85
C LEU A 15 -16.83 4.91 19.01
N SER A 16 -15.58 4.81 19.45
CA SER A 16 -14.41 5.34 18.73
C SER A 16 -13.79 4.34 17.74
N CYS A 17 -14.30 3.11 17.65
CA CYS A 17 -13.92 2.16 16.61
C CYS A 17 -14.53 2.56 15.25
N LYS A 18 -13.96 3.58 14.61
CA LYS A 18 -14.18 3.79 13.18
C LYS A 18 -13.61 2.58 12.44
N THR A 19 -14.49 1.75 11.88
CA THR A 19 -14.06 0.66 10.99
C THR A 19 -13.40 1.29 9.78
N TYR A 20 -12.09 1.06 9.61
CA TYR A 20 -11.36 1.58 8.46
C TYR A 20 -11.93 0.93 7.18
N SER A 21 -12.68 1.71 6.41
CA SER A 21 -13.11 1.31 5.06
C SER A 21 -12.18 1.95 4.04
N PRO A 22 -11.46 1.15 3.22
CA PRO A 22 -10.56 1.69 2.20
C PRO A 22 -11.32 2.50 1.14
N PHE A 23 -12.52 2.05 0.79
CA PHE A 23 -13.41 2.73 -0.15
C PHE A 23 -14.41 3.61 0.60
N LYS A 24 -14.67 4.81 0.06
CA LYS A 24 -15.69 5.73 0.55
C LYS A 24 -17.10 5.25 0.21
N SER A 25 -17.24 4.48 -0.86
CA SER A 25 -18.55 3.96 -1.31
C SER A 25 -18.43 2.66 -2.10
N TYR A 26 -19.55 1.95 -2.22
CA TYR A 26 -19.66 0.78 -3.09
C TYR A 26 -19.42 1.13 -4.57
N LYS A 27 -19.84 2.34 -5.00
CA LYS A 27 -19.61 2.84 -6.36
C LYS A 27 -18.12 2.94 -6.67
N GLU A 28 -17.35 3.56 -5.76
CA GLU A 28 -15.90 3.69 -5.89
C GLU A 28 -15.22 2.31 -5.96
N LYS A 29 -15.67 1.36 -5.15
CA LYS A 29 -15.18 -0.02 -5.20
C LYS A 29 -15.45 -0.69 -6.56
N LYS A 30 -16.64 -0.48 -7.13
CA LYS A 30 -17.00 -1.02 -8.45
C LYS A 30 -16.14 -0.42 -9.57
N GLU A 31 -15.88 0.87 -9.51
CA GLU A 31 -14.99 1.56 -10.44
C GLU A 31 -13.55 1.06 -10.34
N ALA A 32 -13.04 0.86 -9.11
CA ALA A 32 -11.73 0.27 -8.88
C ALA A 32 -11.62 -1.16 -9.42
N LEU A 33 -12.64 -2.00 -9.22
CA LEU A 33 -12.69 -3.35 -9.77
C LEU A 33 -12.63 -3.36 -11.30
N LYS A 34 -13.38 -2.46 -11.94
CA LYS A 34 -13.40 -2.32 -13.39
C LYS A 34 -12.04 -1.87 -13.91
N LEU A 35 -11.46 -0.84 -13.30
CA LEU A 35 -10.13 -0.34 -13.65
C LEU A 35 -9.07 -1.46 -13.60
N ILE A 36 -9.11 -2.30 -12.56
CA ILE A 36 -8.17 -3.42 -12.43
C ILE A 36 -8.41 -4.49 -13.51
N GLN A 37 -9.66 -4.76 -13.89
CA GLN A 37 -9.96 -5.72 -14.96
C GLN A 37 -9.52 -5.21 -16.33
N ASP A 38 -9.76 -3.94 -16.60
CA ASP A 38 -9.43 -3.32 -17.88
C ASP A 38 -7.90 -3.21 -18.05
N GLU A 39 -7.19 -2.91 -16.95
CA GLU A 39 -5.74 -2.70 -16.98
C GLU A 39 -4.93 -3.97 -16.74
N ILE A 40 -5.31 -4.84 -15.81
CA ILE A 40 -4.49 -5.97 -15.38
C ILE A 40 -5.14 -7.27 -15.85
N LYS A 41 -4.51 -7.92 -16.82
CA LYS A 41 -4.98 -9.19 -17.38
C LYS A 41 -4.71 -10.35 -16.42
N LEU A 42 -5.57 -10.52 -15.43
CA LEU A 42 -5.49 -11.63 -14.46
C LEU A 42 -6.40 -12.78 -14.86
N ALA A 43 -5.95 -14.01 -14.62
CA ALA A 43 -6.82 -15.17 -14.67
C ALA A 43 -7.98 -15.03 -13.66
N ASN A 44 -9.18 -15.51 -14.02
CA ASN A 44 -10.39 -15.37 -13.21
C ASN A 44 -10.21 -15.83 -11.75
N ASN A 45 -9.43 -16.89 -11.52
CA ASN A 45 -9.17 -17.41 -10.17
C ASN A 45 -8.32 -16.44 -9.34
N ASN A 46 -7.29 -15.86 -9.93
CA ASN A 46 -6.42 -14.86 -9.29
C ASN A 46 -7.19 -13.57 -9.00
N TYR A 47 -8.04 -13.16 -9.94
CA TYR A 47 -8.92 -12.00 -9.74
C TYR A 47 -9.88 -12.19 -8.57
N LYS A 48 -10.49 -13.39 -8.44
CA LYS A 48 -11.34 -13.74 -7.29
C LYS A 48 -10.59 -13.68 -5.96
N LEU A 49 -9.32 -14.09 -5.93
CA LEU A 49 -8.49 -14.02 -4.72
C LEU A 49 -8.24 -12.58 -4.30
N LEU A 50 -7.85 -11.70 -5.24
CA LEU A 50 -7.62 -10.28 -4.94
C LEU A 50 -8.87 -9.57 -4.47
N LYS A 51 -10.04 -9.87 -5.07
CA LYS A 51 -11.33 -9.26 -4.73
C LYS A 51 -11.77 -9.47 -3.28
N LYS A 52 -11.25 -10.50 -2.60
CA LYS A 52 -11.61 -10.78 -1.19
C LYS A 52 -11.06 -9.76 -0.21
N THR A 53 -10.07 -8.95 -0.60
CA THR A 53 -9.41 -8.01 0.30
C THR A 53 -9.52 -6.58 -0.20
N ASP A 54 -10.45 -5.82 0.39
CA ASP A 54 -10.73 -4.44 -0.03
C ASP A 54 -9.51 -3.52 0.03
N THR A 55 -8.63 -3.70 1.03
CA THR A 55 -7.38 -2.92 1.12
C THR A 55 -6.45 -3.17 -0.05
N ILE A 56 -6.29 -4.44 -0.47
CA ILE A 56 -5.41 -4.81 -1.60
C ILE A 56 -5.97 -4.23 -2.89
N LEU A 57 -7.28 -4.41 -3.09
CA LEU A 57 -7.99 -3.88 -4.24
C LEU A 57 -7.83 -2.34 -4.34
N PHE A 58 -8.01 -1.64 -3.22
CA PHE A 58 -7.86 -0.19 -3.15
C PHE A 58 -6.44 0.26 -3.51
N GLU A 59 -5.44 -0.40 -2.94
CA GLU A 59 -4.04 -0.04 -3.17
C GLU A 59 -3.59 -0.28 -4.61
N ILE A 60 -4.03 -1.38 -5.23
CA ILE A 60 -3.78 -1.65 -6.67
C ILE A 60 -4.44 -0.55 -7.50
N ALA A 61 -5.72 -0.25 -7.26
CA ALA A 61 -6.44 0.77 -8.02
C ALA A 61 -5.80 2.16 -7.88
N ASN A 62 -5.28 2.50 -6.70
CA ASN A 62 -4.53 3.74 -6.50
C ASN A 62 -3.19 3.75 -7.23
N SER A 63 -2.46 2.63 -7.27
CA SER A 63 -1.23 2.52 -8.07
C SER A 63 -1.49 2.67 -9.56
N LEU A 64 -2.63 2.19 -10.06
CA LEU A 64 -3.07 2.42 -11.45
C LEU A 64 -3.35 3.89 -11.75
N LYS A 65 -3.83 4.67 -10.76
CA LYS A 65 -4.19 6.08 -10.95
C LYS A 65 -3.01 7.05 -10.89
N VAL A 66 -1.98 6.78 -10.08
CA VAL A 66 -1.02 7.82 -9.66
C VAL A 66 0.24 7.90 -10.52
N ASN A 67 0.90 6.79 -10.86
CA ASN A 67 2.03 6.81 -11.80
C ASN A 67 2.44 5.37 -12.16
N TYR A 68 2.24 5.00 -13.41
CA TYR A 68 2.01 3.61 -13.78
C TYR A 68 3.18 2.99 -14.54
N ARG A 69 4.02 2.24 -13.82
CA ARG A 69 4.84 1.18 -14.45
C ARG A 69 4.03 -0.11 -14.47
N LYS A 70 3.15 -0.27 -15.47
CA LYS A 70 2.31 -1.47 -15.67
C LYS A 70 3.04 -2.79 -15.40
N PRO A 71 4.22 -3.03 -16.00
CA PRO A 71 4.89 -4.31 -15.82
C PRO A 71 5.38 -4.52 -14.38
N LEU A 72 5.72 -3.43 -13.67
CA LEU A 72 6.13 -3.50 -12.27
C LEU A 72 4.95 -3.90 -11.39
N LEU A 73 3.79 -3.25 -11.56
CA LEU A 73 2.59 -3.55 -10.79
C LEU A 73 2.13 -5.00 -11.02
N GLU A 74 2.12 -5.46 -12.28
CA GLU A 74 1.82 -6.85 -12.63
C GLU A 74 2.76 -7.81 -11.90
N ARG A 75 4.08 -7.53 -11.91
CA ARG A 75 5.07 -8.31 -11.17
C ARG A 75 4.82 -8.32 -9.66
N ARG A 76 4.40 -7.19 -9.06
CA ARG A 76 4.05 -7.13 -7.62
C ARG A 76 2.85 -8.03 -7.30
N ILE A 77 1.83 -7.99 -8.15
CA ILE A 77 0.62 -8.80 -7.99
C ILE A 77 0.95 -10.28 -8.11
N ASP A 78 1.77 -10.65 -9.10
CA ASP A 78 2.27 -12.02 -9.23
C ASP A 78 3.04 -12.49 -8.00
N SER A 79 3.90 -11.64 -7.43
CA SER A 79 4.63 -11.95 -6.20
C SER A 79 3.68 -12.15 -5.01
N LEU A 80 2.62 -11.34 -4.89
CA LEU A 80 1.59 -11.55 -3.88
C LEU A 80 0.85 -12.88 -4.08
N LEU A 81 0.41 -13.19 -5.31
CA LEU A 81 -0.34 -14.41 -5.62
C LEU A 81 0.50 -15.67 -5.44
N LYS A 82 1.82 -15.58 -5.63
CA LYS A 82 2.79 -16.66 -5.39
C LYS A 82 3.27 -16.73 -3.94
N ASN A 83 2.64 -16.01 -3.01
CA ASN A 83 3.02 -15.91 -1.60
C ASN A 83 4.46 -15.45 -1.33
N LYS A 84 5.09 -14.76 -2.31
CA LYS A 84 6.41 -14.12 -2.11
C LYS A 84 6.29 -12.87 -1.24
N TYR A 85 5.14 -12.19 -1.31
CA TYR A 85 4.79 -11.12 -0.39
C TYR A 85 3.61 -11.53 0.49
N ASN A 86 3.66 -11.11 1.76
CA ASN A 86 2.46 -11.02 2.55
C ASN A 86 1.68 -9.75 2.18
N LYS A 87 0.44 -9.63 2.68
CA LYS A 87 -0.43 -8.47 2.44
C LYS A 87 0.23 -7.13 2.81
N TYR A 88 0.93 -7.06 3.95
CA TYR A 88 1.54 -5.83 4.43
C TYR A 88 2.71 -5.39 3.55
N GLU A 89 3.61 -6.31 3.21
CA GLU A 89 4.74 -6.06 2.30
C GLU A 89 4.25 -5.60 0.93
N PHE A 90 3.21 -6.23 0.40
CA PHE A 90 2.58 -5.82 -0.84
C PHE A 90 2.03 -4.39 -0.76
N ILE A 91 1.33 -4.03 0.33
CA ILE A 91 0.80 -2.66 0.49
C ILE A 91 1.94 -1.65 0.60
N VAL A 92 3.00 -1.97 1.36
CA VAL A 92 4.16 -1.10 1.53
C VAL A 92 4.87 -0.90 0.19
N ILE A 93 5.10 -1.97 -0.58
CA ILE A 93 5.80 -1.86 -1.85
C ILE A 93 5.01 -1.07 -2.88
N LEU A 94 3.67 -1.20 -2.90
CA LEU A 94 2.83 -0.37 -3.76
C LEU A 94 2.89 1.11 -3.37
N LYS A 95 2.98 1.41 -2.07
CA LYS A 95 3.17 2.78 -1.58
C LYS A 95 4.52 3.33 -2.02
N LEU A 96 5.59 2.55 -1.86
CA LEU A 96 6.94 2.92 -2.29
C LEU A 96 7.03 3.09 -3.81
N ASP A 97 6.42 2.21 -4.61
CA ASP A 97 6.43 2.32 -6.07
C ASP A 97 5.74 3.63 -6.53
N ARG A 98 4.72 4.12 -5.79
CA ARG A 98 4.06 5.41 -6.07
C ARG A 98 4.86 6.64 -5.64
N ILE A 99 5.88 6.48 -4.81
CA ILE A 99 6.80 7.57 -4.42
C ILE A 99 7.65 8.02 -5.63
N ASN A 100 7.56 7.32 -6.78
CA ASN A 100 8.20 7.66 -8.05
C ASN A 100 9.68 8.00 -7.91
N THR A 101 10.36 7.21 -7.09
CA THR A 101 11.81 7.14 -7.11
C THR A 101 12.20 6.33 -8.34
N ASP A 102 13.29 6.68 -9.02
CA ASP A 102 13.87 5.85 -10.10
C ASP A 102 14.29 4.44 -9.61
N PHE A 103 14.16 4.21 -8.31
CA PHE A 103 14.51 3.01 -7.59
C PHE A 103 13.33 2.02 -7.48
N VAL A 104 13.64 0.73 -7.60
CA VAL A 104 12.67 -0.38 -7.50
C VAL A 104 13.02 -1.25 -6.30
N PHE A 105 12.22 -1.19 -5.23
CA PHE A 105 12.39 -2.02 -4.03
C PHE A 105 12.00 -3.47 -4.29
N GLU A 106 12.64 -4.45 -3.65
CA GLU A 106 12.16 -5.85 -3.63
C GLU A 106 12.35 -6.45 -2.24
N PHE A 107 11.30 -7.09 -1.71
CA PHE A 107 11.42 -7.93 -0.52
C PHE A 107 11.81 -9.35 -0.96
N ASP A 108 13.01 -9.80 -0.62
CA ASP A 108 13.44 -11.17 -0.89
C ASP A 108 13.41 -12.00 0.41
N ARG A 109 12.43 -12.90 0.50
CA ARG A 109 12.30 -13.84 1.62
C ARG A 109 13.13 -15.10 1.43
N GLU A 110 13.59 -15.37 0.21
CA GLU A 110 14.33 -16.58 -0.13
C GLU A 110 15.85 -16.36 -0.20
N LYS A 111 16.33 -15.11 -0.04
CA LYS A 111 17.76 -14.72 -0.17
C LYS A 111 18.39 -15.18 -1.50
N LYS A 112 17.60 -15.35 -2.55
CA LYS A 112 18.02 -15.86 -3.88
C LYS A 112 18.10 -14.78 -4.95
N SER A 113 17.58 -13.57 -4.70
CA SER A 113 17.58 -12.46 -5.64
C SER A 113 18.84 -11.61 -5.49
N LYS A 114 19.46 -11.25 -6.63
CA LYS A 114 20.63 -10.37 -6.73
C LYS A 114 20.27 -8.88 -6.69
N THR A 115 18.99 -8.53 -6.61
CA THR A 115 18.51 -7.14 -6.63
C THR A 115 18.24 -6.64 -5.22
N TYR A 116 19.32 -6.43 -4.47
CA TYR A 116 19.25 -5.73 -3.18
C TYR A 116 19.14 -4.23 -3.42
N PHE A 117 18.53 -3.53 -2.45
CA PHE A 117 18.83 -2.12 -2.23
C PHE A 117 20.28 -2.02 -1.80
N GLU A 118 21.15 -1.93 -2.78
CA GLU A 118 22.56 -1.67 -2.58
C GLU A 118 22.70 -0.15 -2.56
N ILE A 119 22.50 0.46 -1.38
CA ILE A 119 23.00 1.81 -1.13
C ILE A 119 24.51 1.70 -1.25
N LYS A 120 25.06 2.20 -2.36
CA LYS A 120 26.51 2.19 -2.57
C LYS A 120 27.16 3.40 -1.93
N THR A 121 26.40 4.50 -1.79
CA THR A 121 26.92 5.77 -1.29
C THR A 121 25.99 6.43 -0.28
N TYR A 122 26.57 7.25 0.60
CA TYR A 122 25.81 8.07 1.54
C TYR A 122 24.83 9.02 0.82
N GLU A 123 25.18 9.52 -0.35
CA GLU A 123 24.33 10.40 -1.17
C GLU A 123 23.07 9.68 -1.69
N GLU A 124 23.17 8.41 -2.07
CA GLU A 124 22.01 7.60 -2.46
C GLU A 124 21.07 7.37 -1.27
N ALA A 125 21.63 7.09 -0.10
CA ALA A 125 20.85 6.97 1.14
C ALA A 125 20.15 8.29 1.47
N GLU A 126 20.87 9.40 1.43
CA GLU A 126 20.33 10.71 1.75
C GLU A 126 19.21 11.13 0.78
N LYS A 127 19.40 10.88 -0.52
CA LYS A 127 18.37 11.15 -1.53
C LYS A 127 17.13 10.29 -1.30
N PHE A 128 17.30 9.03 -0.90
CA PHE A 128 16.19 8.14 -0.55
C PHE A 128 15.41 8.65 0.67
N PHE A 129 16.09 8.97 1.77
CA PHE A 129 15.45 9.50 2.98
C PHE A 129 14.77 10.85 2.73
N ARG A 130 15.40 11.75 1.97
CA ARG A 130 14.80 13.05 1.60
C ARG A 130 13.52 12.89 0.78
N ASN A 131 13.46 11.89 -0.12
CA ASN A 131 12.26 11.60 -0.92
C ASN A 131 11.14 11.03 -0.06
N ILE A 132 11.45 10.14 0.89
CA ILE A 132 10.48 9.64 1.87
C ILE A 132 9.94 10.80 2.71
N ASP A 133 10.81 11.62 3.29
CA ASP A 133 10.43 12.74 4.13
C ASP A 133 9.56 13.74 3.38
N SER A 134 9.93 14.08 2.13
CA SER A 134 9.13 14.97 1.28
C SER A 134 7.68 14.51 1.12
N ILE A 135 7.48 13.20 0.96
CA ILE A 135 6.16 12.63 0.71
C ILE A 135 5.37 12.49 2.01
N ILE A 136 6.01 12.09 3.10
CA ILE A 136 5.40 12.07 4.43
C ILE A 136 4.95 13.48 4.81
N SER A 137 5.80 14.50 4.62
CA SER A 137 5.47 15.90 4.88
C SER A 137 4.28 16.36 4.02
N LYS A 138 4.25 16.00 2.73
CA LYS A 138 3.14 16.33 1.82
C LYS A 138 1.83 15.65 2.22
N GLN A 139 1.90 14.41 2.70
CA GLN A 139 0.74 13.64 3.10
C GLN A 139 0.21 14.04 4.49
N MET A 140 1.09 14.48 5.38
CA MET A 140 0.73 14.96 6.73
C MET A 140 0.48 16.47 6.81
N GLY A 141 0.67 17.21 5.70
CA GLY A 141 0.49 18.67 5.67
C GLY A 141 1.52 19.43 6.52
N ILE A 142 2.63 18.80 6.89
CA ILE A 142 3.68 19.40 7.72
C ILE A 142 4.55 20.26 6.81
N ARG A 143 4.51 21.60 6.98
CA ARG A 143 5.49 22.49 6.35
C ARG A 143 6.86 22.20 6.95
N LYS A 144 7.85 21.91 6.10
CA LYS A 144 9.26 21.84 6.53
C LYS A 144 9.62 23.18 7.19
N SER A 145 9.98 23.15 8.47
CA SER A 145 10.74 24.25 9.05
C SER A 145 12.11 24.19 8.39
N ASN A 146 12.48 25.28 7.72
CA ASN A 146 13.86 25.52 7.31
C ASN A 146 14.77 25.61 8.54
#